data_AF-A0AAW9V672-F1
#
_entry.id   AF-A0AAW9V672-F1
#
_cell.length_a   1.000
_cell.length_b   1.000
_cell.length_c   1.000
_cell.angle_alpha   90.00
_cell.angle_beta   90.00
_cell.angle_gamma   90.00
#
_symmetry.space_group_name_H-M   'P 1'
#
loop_
_entity.id
_entity.type
_entity.pdbx_description
1 polymer ?
#
loop_
_entity_poly.entity_id
_entity_poly.type
_entity_poly.pdbx_seq_one_letter_code
_entity_poly.pdbx_strand_id
1 'polypeptide(L)'
;MPDSNYPVIQVPLSQFIKIDSFDISPDLNDKLTKNSQELVDKSFVQLDHTNKTHTPFIHAESLANSIGTDRKQIRELLAESPENMVVRNGTEVYIASPITKQFLQERSEQPRSLSEQIMIKETQFVVNQAGRLTYDEITNQLEQKNG
;
A
#
# COMPACT_ATOMS: atom_id res chain seq x y z
N MET A 1 -29.75 -4.69 10.47
CA MET A 1 -28.52 -4.50 11.27
C MET A 1 -27.52 -5.52 10.76
N PRO A 2 -26.37 -5.15 10.20
CA PRO A 2 -25.39 -6.16 9.85
C PRO A 2 -24.62 -6.57 11.11
N ASP A 3 -24.76 -7.85 11.45
CA ASP A 3 -23.99 -8.59 12.47
C ASP A 3 -22.50 -8.66 12.08
N SER A 4 -21.75 -7.56 12.22
CA SER A 4 -20.29 -7.60 12.15
C SER A 4 -19.72 -8.01 13.52
N ASN A 5 -19.81 -9.30 13.84
CA ASN A 5 -19.15 -9.90 15.02
C ASN A 5 -17.63 -10.08 14.82
N TYR A 6 -17.06 -9.52 13.75
CA TYR A 6 -15.62 -9.48 13.55
C TYR A 6 -15.11 -8.08 13.87
N PRO A 7 -14.39 -7.88 14.99
CA PRO A 7 -13.92 -6.56 15.41
C PRO A 7 -12.92 -5.96 14.40
N VAL A 8 -12.32 -6.81 13.56
CA VAL A 8 -11.34 -6.41 12.56
C VAL A 8 -11.68 -7.07 11.22
N ILE A 9 -11.75 -6.27 10.15
CA ILE A 9 -11.93 -6.76 8.78
C ILE A 9 -10.81 -6.24 7.86
N GLN A 10 -10.48 -7.00 6.81
CA GLN A 10 -9.53 -6.61 5.79
C GLN A 10 -10.26 -6.35 4.48
N VAL A 11 -9.96 -5.22 3.86
CA VAL A 11 -10.63 -4.79 2.62
C VAL A 11 -9.59 -4.38 1.59
N PRO A 12 -9.67 -4.85 0.33
CA PRO A 12 -8.69 -4.51 -0.71
C PRO A 12 -8.57 -2.99 -0.95
N LEU A 13 -7.35 -2.47 -1.13
CA LEU A 13 -7.14 -1.05 -1.40
C LEU A 13 -7.70 -0.62 -2.77
N SER A 14 -7.79 -1.55 -3.73
CA SER A 14 -8.40 -1.32 -5.05
C SER A 14 -9.87 -0.94 -5.02
N GLN A 15 -10.54 -1.13 -3.88
CA GLN A 15 -11.90 -0.64 -3.70
C GLN A 15 -11.98 0.88 -3.48
N PHE A 16 -10.86 1.51 -3.10
CA PHE A 16 -10.78 2.91 -2.65
C PHE A 16 -9.84 3.76 -3.50
N ILE A 17 -8.77 3.17 -4.02
CA ILE A 17 -7.75 3.85 -4.81
C ILE A 17 -7.86 3.41 -6.26
N LYS A 18 -7.99 4.39 -7.16
CA LYS A 18 -7.89 4.18 -8.61
C LYS A 18 -6.54 4.68 -9.09
N ILE A 19 -5.88 3.89 -9.92
CA ILE A 19 -4.62 4.28 -10.56
C ILE A 19 -4.96 4.79 -11.96
N ASP A 20 -4.70 6.07 -12.18
CA ASP A 20 -4.75 6.66 -13.52
C ASP A 20 -3.41 6.44 -14.24
N SER A 21 -3.44 6.51 -15.57
CA SER A 21 -2.21 6.44 -16.37
C SER A 21 -1.29 7.62 -16.06
N PHE A 22 -0.01 7.33 -15.83
CA PHE A 22 1.02 8.35 -15.66
C PHE A 22 1.37 9.00 -17.01
N ASP A 23 1.75 10.29 -16.99
CA ASP A 23 2.15 11.05 -18.18
C ASP A 23 3.61 11.53 -18.05
N ILE A 24 4.55 10.58 -18.16
CA ILE A 24 6.00 10.82 -18.00
C ILE A 24 6.76 10.46 -19.28
N SER A 25 6.67 9.20 -19.73
CA SER A 25 7.16 8.73 -21.03
C SER A 25 6.52 7.38 -21.38
N PRO A 26 6.26 7.05 -22.67
CA PRO A 26 5.46 5.87 -23.02
C PRO A 26 5.92 4.55 -22.37
N ASP A 27 7.22 4.24 -22.43
CA ASP A 27 7.77 3.00 -21.88
C ASP A 27 7.74 2.96 -20.33
N LEU A 28 7.86 4.13 -19.69
CA LEU A 28 7.83 4.24 -18.23
C LEU A 28 6.40 4.25 -17.72
N ASN A 29 5.47 4.83 -18.47
CA ASN A 29 4.06 4.99 -18.12
C ASN A 29 3.39 3.63 -17.92
N ASP A 30 3.55 2.70 -18.87
CA ASP A 30 2.93 1.38 -18.77
C ASP A 30 3.46 0.58 -17.58
N LYS A 31 4.78 0.62 -17.35
CA LYS A 31 5.42 -0.07 -16.23
C LYS A 31 4.98 0.52 -14.89
N LEU A 32 4.97 1.84 -14.76
CA LEU A 32 4.55 2.53 -13.54
C LEU A 32 3.06 2.27 -13.25
N THR A 33 2.21 2.37 -14.27
CA THR A 33 0.77 2.12 -14.14
C THR A 33 0.51 0.70 -13.69
N LYS A 34 1.14 -0.29 -14.34
CA LYS A 34 1.00 -1.71 -13.98
C LYS A 34 1.49 -1.99 -12.56
N ASN A 35 2.66 -1.49 -12.19
CA ASN A 35 3.23 -1.70 -10.87
C ASN A 35 2.37 -1.05 -9.76
N SER A 36 1.89 0.17 -9.99
CA SER A 36 1.00 0.88 -9.06
C SER A 36 -0.34 0.16 -8.93
N GLN A 37 -0.91 -0.32 -10.03
CA GLN A 37 -2.15 -1.10 -10.01
C GLN A 37 -1.97 -2.41 -9.23
N GLU A 38 -0.89 -3.15 -9.49
CA GLU A 38 -0.60 -4.38 -8.75
C GLU A 38 -0.37 -4.12 -7.26
N LEU A 39 0.29 -3.01 -6.91
CA LEU A 39 0.49 -2.59 -5.52
C LEU A 39 -0.86 -2.38 -4.83
N VAL A 40 -1.80 -1.68 -5.47
CA VAL A 40 -3.13 -1.41 -4.92
C VAL A 40 -3.99 -2.67 -4.86
N ASP A 41 -3.95 -3.52 -5.90
CA ASP A 41 -4.77 -4.74 -5.99
C ASP A 41 -4.37 -5.79 -4.95
N LYS A 42 -3.08 -5.93 -4.68
CA LYS A 42 -2.59 -6.89 -3.68
C LYS A 42 -2.60 -6.35 -2.27
N SER A 43 -2.67 -5.04 -2.07
CA SER A 43 -2.66 -4.42 -0.74
C SER A 43 -4.07 -4.28 -0.17
N PHE A 44 -4.18 -4.11 1.14
CA PHE A 44 -5.46 -3.98 1.83
C PHE A 44 -5.42 -2.91 2.92
N VAL A 45 -6.60 -2.49 3.37
CA VAL A 45 -6.78 -1.74 4.60
C VAL A 45 -7.40 -2.65 5.65
N GLN A 46 -6.79 -2.68 6.82
CA GLN A 46 -7.36 -3.30 8.00
C GLN A 46 -8.21 -2.27 8.73
N LEU A 47 -9.48 -2.58 8.96
CA LEU A 47 -10.41 -1.77 9.74
C LEU A 47 -10.61 -2.41 11.09
N ASP A 48 -10.41 -1.66 12.16
CA ASP A 48 -10.75 -2.05 13.52
C ASP A 48 -12.00 -1.29 13.96
N HIS A 49 -13.13 -1.99 14.00
CA HIS A 49 -14.43 -1.43 14.36
C HIS A 49 -14.54 -1.13 15.86
N THR A 50 -13.75 -1.81 16.70
CA THR A 50 -13.72 -1.57 18.15
C THR A 50 -13.09 -0.21 18.43
N ASN A 51 -11.94 0.05 17.81
CA ASN A 51 -11.17 1.27 18.01
C ASN A 51 -11.49 2.38 17.00
N LYS A 52 -12.32 2.09 15.99
CA LYS A 52 -12.61 2.97 14.85
C LYS A 52 -11.35 3.45 14.14
N THR A 53 -10.39 2.55 13.98
CA THR A 53 -9.13 2.84 13.31
C THR A 53 -9.04 2.10 11.99
N HIS A 54 -8.15 2.59 11.13
CA HIS A 54 -7.79 1.94 9.88
C HIS A 54 -6.28 1.94 9.75
N THR A 55 -5.74 0.87 9.19
CA THR A 55 -4.31 0.75 8.90
C THR A 55 -4.14 0.14 7.52
N PRO A 56 -3.63 0.90 6.53
CA PRO A 56 -3.27 0.33 5.24
C PRO A 56 -2.03 -0.56 5.40
N PHE A 57 -2.09 -1.75 4.81
CA PHE A 57 -1.01 -2.73 4.74
C PHE A 57 -0.60 -2.94 3.29
N ILE A 58 0.66 -2.68 2.99
CA ILE A 58 1.22 -2.67 1.65
C ILE A 58 1.90 -4.00 1.36
N HIS A 59 1.56 -4.62 0.23
CA HIS A 59 2.13 -5.89 -0.18
C HIS A 59 3.63 -5.77 -0.49
N ALA A 60 4.46 -6.56 0.20
CA ALA A 60 5.91 -6.39 0.21
C ALA A 60 6.57 -6.70 -1.14
N GLU A 61 6.12 -7.73 -1.86
CA GLU A 61 6.70 -8.06 -3.17
C GLU A 61 6.29 -7.02 -4.23
N SER A 62 5.02 -6.59 -4.23
CA SER A 62 4.57 -5.53 -5.12
C SER A 62 5.29 -4.21 -4.83
N LEU A 63 5.54 -3.88 -3.56
CA LEU A 63 6.35 -2.73 -3.17
C LEU A 63 7.76 -2.81 -3.77
N ALA A 64 8.42 -3.98 -3.69
CA ALA A 64 9.74 -4.20 -4.27
C ALA A 64 9.76 -3.90 -5.78
N ASN A 65 8.75 -4.44 -6.49
CA ASN A 65 8.59 -4.26 -7.92
C ASN A 65 8.31 -2.79 -8.28
N SER A 66 7.47 -2.09 -7.51
CA SER A 66 7.09 -0.70 -7.75
C SER A 66 8.24 0.28 -7.66
N ILE A 67 9.20 0.05 -6.76
CA ILE A 67 10.41 0.88 -6.64
C ILE A 67 11.62 0.33 -7.40
N GLY A 68 11.46 -0.81 -8.07
CA GLY A 68 12.53 -1.44 -8.85
C GLY A 68 13.72 -1.91 -8.02
N THR A 69 13.49 -2.35 -6.78
CA THR A 69 14.56 -2.80 -5.89
C THR A 69 14.65 -4.32 -5.75
N ASP A 70 15.77 -4.80 -5.22
CA ASP A 70 15.97 -6.20 -4.91
C ASP A 70 15.17 -6.64 -3.66
N ARG A 71 14.96 -7.94 -3.54
CA ARG A 71 14.31 -8.53 -2.36
C ARG A 71 15.17 -8.43 -1.09
N LYS A 72 16.43 -7.97 -1.16
CA LYS A 72 17.30 -7.85 0.01
C LYS A 72 16.83 -6.69 0.89
N GLN A 73 16.58 -5.53 0.30
CA GLN A 73 16.14 -4.35 1.05
C GLN A 73 14.77 -4.55 1.70
N ILE A 74 13.84 -5.26 1.04
CA ILE A 74 12.55 -5.60 1.64
C ILE A 74 12.72 -6.59 2.80
N ARG A 75 13.67 -7.53 2.71
CA ARG A 75 13.95 -8.45 3.83
C ARG A 75 14.54 -7.72 5.04
N GLU A 76 15.42 -6.75 4.81
CA GLU A 76 15.97 -5.89 5.87
C GLU A 76 14.85 -5.08 6.53
N LEU A 77 14.01 -4.42 5.73
CA LEU A 77 12.84 -3.71 6.22
C LEU A 77 11.93 -4.62 7.08
N LEU A 78 11.65 -5.83 6.62
CA LEU A 78 10.84 -6.79 7.36
C LEU A 78 11.48 -7.27 8.66
N ALA A 79 12.81 -7.37 8.70
CA ALA A 79 13.54 -7.77 9.91
C ALA A 79 13.59 -6.66 10.96
N GLU A 80 13.56 -5.40 10.53
CA GLU A 80 13.59 -4.21 11.39
C GLU A 80 12.18 -3.75 11.79
N SER A 81 11.13 -4.22 11.09
CA SER A 81 9.75 -3.85 11.35
C SER A 81 9.21 -4.46 12.65
N PRO A 82 8.44 -3.71 13.46
CA PRO A 82 7.71 -4.27 14.59
C PRO A 82 6.75 -5.38 14.16
N GLU A 83 6.62 -6.45 14.95
CA GLU A 83 5.74 -7.60 14.61
C GLU A 83 4.29 -7.18 14.36
N ASN A 84 3.77 -6.22 15.12
CA ASN A 84 2.40 -5.71 14.96
C ASN A 84 2.21 -4.82 13.72
N MET A 85 3.28 -4.46 13.01
CA MET A 85 3.28 -3.70 11.77
C MET A 85 3.48 -4.59 10.55
N VAL A 86 3.55 -5.91 10.73
CA VAL A 86 3.73 -6.88 9.67
C VAL A 86 2.59 -7.90 9.72
N VAL A 87 1.93 -8.12 8.59
CA VAL A 87 0.93 -9.18 8.45
C VAL A 87 1.47 -10.24 7.50
N ARG A 88 1.29 -11.51 7.85
CA ARG A 88 1.65 -12.67 7.02
C ARG A 88 0.38 -13.46 6.71
N ASN A 89 0.09 -13.66 5.43
CA ASN A 89 -1.03 -14.47 4.97
C ASN A 89 -0.52 -15.53 3.98
N GLY A 90 -0.28 -16.75 4.48
CA GLY A 90 0.39 -17.78 3.71
C GLY A 90 1.81 -17.37 3.33
N THR A 91 2.08 -17.30 2.02
CA THR A 91 3.38 -16.85 1.47
C THR A 91 3.49 -15.34 1.35
N GLU A 92 2.37 -14.62 1.40
CA GLU A 92 2.33 -13.19 1.18
C GLU A 92 2.66 -12.44 2.49
N VAL A 93 3.38 -11.33 2.34
CA VAL A 93 3.80 -10.48 3.46
C VAL A 93 3.40 -9.05 3.19
N TYR A 94 2.86 -8.39 4.21
CA TYR A 94 2.37 -7.02 4.12
C TYR A 94 2.96 -6.18 5.24
N ILE A 95 3.23 -4.91 4.95
CA ILE A 95 3.89 -3.97 5.85
C ILE A 95 2.95 -2.78 6.07
N ALA A 96 2.75 -2.38 7.32
CA ALA A 96 1.91 -1.24 7.63
C ALA A 96 2.44 0.04 6.97
N SER A 97 1.54 0.87 6.44
CA SER A 97 1.89 2.06 5.67
C SER A 97 2.80 3.06 6.40
N PRO A 98 2.77 3.26 7.74
CA PRO A 98 3.74 4.15 8.39
C PRO A 98 5.19 3.70 8.17
N ILE A 99 5.45 2.39 8.27
CA ILE A 99 6.77 1.81 8.05
C ILE A 99 7.14 1.92 6.56
N THR A 100 6.21 1.62 5.66
CA THR A 100 6.44 1.75 4.21
C THR A 100 6.75 3.20 3.81
N LYS A 101 6.04 4.18 4.38
CA LYS A 101 6.27 5.61 4.12
C LYS A 101 7.67 6.04 4.53
N GLN A 102 8.11 5.64 5.73
CA GLN A 102 9.45 5.93 6.20
C GLN A 102 10.51 5.31 5.27
N PHE A 103 10.38 4.03 4.95
CA PHE A 103 11.29 3.35 4.03
C PHE A 103 11.41 4.06 2.67
N LEU A 104 10.29 4.45 2.08
CA LEU A 104 10.27 5.17 0.81
C LEU A 104 10.88 6.57 0.92
N GLN A 105 10.68 7.26 2.05
CA GLN A 105 11.30 8.56 2.31
C GLN A 105 12.83 8.44 2.35
N GLU A 106 13.36 7.51 3.13
CA GLU A 106 14.80 7.25 3.22
C GLU A 106 15.39 6.84 1.86
N ARG A 107 14.66 6.04 1.08
CA ARG A 107 15.06 5.69 -0.30
C ARG A 107 15.15 6.92 -1.20
N SER A 108 14.22 7.86 -1.06
CA SER A 108 14.17 9.07 -1.89
C SER A 108 15.29 10.06 -1.62
N GLU A 109 15.91 9.99 -0.43
CA GLU A 109 17.04 10.83 -0.02
C GLU A 109 18.39 10.30 -0.53
N GLN A 110 18.45 9.04 -0.97
CA GLN A 110 19.66 8.45 -1.52
C GLN A 110 19.88 8.85 -2.99
N PRO A 111 21.14 9.04 -3.44
CA PRO A 111 21.43 9.28 -4.84
C PRO A 111 21.03 8.07 -5.71
N ARG A 112 20.20 8.32 -6.71
CA ARG A 112 19.54 7.32 -7.58
C ARG A 112 19.42 7.82 -9.01
N SER A 113 19.23 6.91 -9.97
CA SER A 113 18.90 7.28 -11.35
C SER A 113 17.54 7.99 -11.41
N LEU A 114 17.31 8.82 -12.44
CA LEU A 114 16.04 9.53 -12.63
C LEU A 114 14.83 8.58 -12.67
N SER A 115 14.98 7.43 -13.33
CA SER A 115 13.94 6.41 -13.41
C SER A 115 13.58 5.84 -12.03
N GLU A 116 14.57 5.54 -11.18
CA GLU A 116 14.33 5.07 -9.82
C GLU A 116 13.67 6.14 -8.95
N GLN A 117 14.09 7.40 -9.08
CA GLN A 117 13.47 8.52 -8.36
C GLN A 117 11.99 8.67 -8.71
N ILE A 118 11.64 8.54 -9.99
CA ILE A 118 10.25 8.58 -10.46
C ILE A 118 9.47 7.40 -9.87
N MET A 119 9.98 6.18 -9.96
CA MET A 119 9.35 4.99 -9.38
C MET A 119 9.07 5.12 -7.88
N ILE A 120 10.04 5.65 -7.12
CA ILE A 120 9.88 5.91 -5.68
C ILE A 120 8.80 6.97 -5.43
N LYS A 121 8.83 8.10 -6.16
CA LYS A 121 7.84 9.17 -6.02
C LYS A 121 6.42 8.70 -6.31
N GLU A 122 6.22 7.92 -7.36
CA GLU A 122 4.90 7.38 -7.68
C GLU A 122 4.43 6.37 -6.63
N THR A 123 5.34 5.52 -6.17
CA THR A 123 5.03 4.59 -5.07
C THR A 123 4.65 5.34 -3.79
N GLN A 124 5.38 6.42 -3.45
CA GLN A 124 5.04 7.29 -2.33
C GLN A 124 3.65 7.92 -2.50
N PHE A 125 3.31 8.37 -3.71
CA PHE A 125 2.00 8.93 -3.99
C PHE A 125 0.88 7.93 -3.70
N VAL A 126 1.00 6.69 -4.19
CA VAL A 126 0.01 5.62 -3.95
C VAL A 126 -0.10 5.27 -2.45
N VAL A 127 1.02 5.08 -1.76
CA VAL A 127 1.03 4.76 -0.32
C VAL A 127 0.47 5.93 0.51
N ASN A 128 0.69 7.17 0.08
CA ASN A 128 0.14 8.35 0.72
C ASN A 128 -1.38 8.48 0.49
N GLN A 129 -1.88 8.15 -0.70
CA GLN A 129 -3.33 8.07 -0.94
C GLN A 129 -3.98 7.05 0.00
N ALA A 130 -3.38 5.87 0.15
CA ALA A 130 -3.89 4.85 1.07
C ALA A 130 -3.95 5.34 2.51
N GLY A 131 -2.92 6.05 2.97
CA GLY A 131 -2.89 6.59 4.32
C GLY A 131 -3.65 7.91 4.52
N ARG A 132 -4.31 8.46 3.48
CA ARG A 132 -5.22 9.60 3.58
C ARG A 132 -6.67 9.19 3.74
N LEU A 133 -6.99 7.92 3.44
CA LEU A 133 -8.31 7.36 3.72
C LEU A 133 -8.63 7.54 5.21
N THR A 134 -9.90 7.68 5.52
CA THR A 134 -10.38 7.69 6.90
C THR A 134 -11.26 6.48 7.16
N TYR A 135 -11.40 6.10 8.43
CA TYR A 135 -12.29 5.01 8.82
C TYR A 135 -13.72 5.27 8.33
N ASP A 136 -14.25 6.48 8.52
CA ASP A 136 -15.61 6.86 8.12
C ASP A 136 -15.80 6.84 6.60
N GLU A 137 -14.83 7.30 5.80
CA GLU A 137 -14.90 7.21 4.34
C GLU A 137 -14.97 5.76 3.87
N ILE A 138 -14.14 4.90 4.46
CA ILE A 138 -14.08 3.50 4.10
C ILE A 138 -15.39 2.78 4.46
N THR A 139 -15.90 2.97 5.68
CA THR A 139 -17.14 2.32 6.12
C THR A 139 -18.35 2.80 5.32
N ASN A 140 -18.47 4.11 5.07
CA ASN A 140 -19.54 4.66 4.24
C ASN A 140 -19.53 4.09 2.82
N GLN A 141 -18.36 3.95 2.19
CA GLN A 141 -18.25 3.34 0.86
C GLN A 141 -18.61 1.85 0.85
N LEU A 142 -18.31 1.12 1.93
CA LEU A 142 -18.69 -0.28 2.07
C LEU A 142 -20.19 -0.45 2.26
N GLU A 143 -20.84 0.44 3.02
CA GLU A 143 -22.29 0.43 3.19
C GLU A 143 -23.01 0.75 1.86
N GLN A 144 -22.54 1.75 1.11
CA GLN A 144 -23.11 2.12 -0.19
C GLN A 144 -22.96 1.05 -1.27
N LYS A 145 -21.95 0.18 -1.19
CA LYS A 145 -21.75 -0.94 -2.14
C LYS A 145 -22.58 -2.18 -1.80
N ASN A 146 -23.03 -2.30 -0.55
CA ASN A 146 -23.77 -3.47 -0.04
C ASN A 146 -25.27 -3.18 0.19
N GLY A 147 -25.71 -1.92 0.08
CA GLY A 147 -27.11 -1.50 0.12
C GLY A 147 -27.69 -1.30 -1.27
#